data_AF-A0A3D8M8I5-F1
#
_entry.id   AF-A0A3D8M8I5-F1
#
_cell.length_a   1.000
_cell.length_b   1.000
_cell.length_c   1.000
_cell.angle_alpha   90.00
_cell.angle_beta   90.00
_cell.angle_gamma   90.00
#
_symmetry.space_group_name_H-M   'P 1'
#
loop_
_entity.id
_entity.type
_entity.pdbx_description
1 polymer ?
#
loop_
_entity_poly.entity_id
_entity_poly.type
_entity_poly.pdbx_seq_one_letter_code
_entity_poly.pdbx_strand_id
1 'polypeptide(L)' 'MSAVETLEKLAIDVNATWEDLTEKQRQEIEMLKASAKVMNLFMTVTDPDSPEEEPVDAPDKES' A
#
# COMPACT_ATOMS: atom_id res chain seq x y z
N MET A 1 -8.51 -20.88 1.53
CA MET A 1 -7.77 -20.02 2.45
C MET A 1 -7.46 -18.73 1.71
N SER A 2 -7.80 -17.59 2.29
CA SER A 2 -7.58 -16.27 1.67
C SER A 2 -6.17 -15.73 1.99
N ALA A 3 -5.77 -14.66 1.29
CA ALA A 3 -4.54 -13.93 1.60
C ALA A 3 -4.52 -13.39 3.05
N VAL A 4 -5.65 -12.90 3.55
CA VAL A 4 -5.78 -12.37 4.91
C VAL A 4 -5.58 -13.48 5.95
N GLU A 5 -6.26 -14.62 5.79
CA GLU A 5 -6.10 -15.78 6.68
C GLU A 5 -4.67 -16.33 6.66
N THR A 6 -3.97 -16.21 5.51
CA THR A 6 -2.57 -16.62 5.38
C THR A 6 -1.66 -15.67 6.16
N LEU A 7 -1.89 -14.36 6.08
CA LEU A 7 -1.15 -13.36 6.86
C LEU A 7 -1.41 -13.49 8.36
N GLU A 8 -2.65 -13.74 8.78
CA GLU A 8 -3.01 -14.00 10.18
C GLU A 8 -2.25 -15.19 10.74
N LYS A 9 -2.13 -16.28 9.96
CA LYS A 9 -1.36 -17.46 10.37
C LYS A 9 0.13 -17.16 10.51
N LEU A 10 0.74 -16.46 9.54
CA LEU A 10 2.14 -16.04 9.61
C LEU A 10 2.41 -15.11 10.80
N ALA A 11 1.44 -14.31 11.22
CA ALA A 11 1.58 -13.42 12.37
C ALA A 11 1.54 -14.16 13.73
N ILE A 12 0.91 -15.34 13.78
CA ILE A 12 0.72 -16.11 15.01
C ILE A 12 1.76 -17.22 15.15
N ASP A 13 2.11 -17.88 14.05
CA ASP A 13 3.06 -18.99 14.05
C ASP A 13 4.49 -18.47 13.83
N VAL A 14 5.26 -18.42 14.91
CA VAL A 14 6.68 -17.99 14.90
C VAL A 14 7.60 -18.87 14.05
N ASN A 15 7.16 -20.08 13.68
CA ASN A 15 7.91 -20.98 12.82
C ASN A 15 7.48 -20.90 11.36
N ALA A 16 6.34 -20.27 11.07
CA ALA A 16 5.86 -20.12 9.71
C ALA A 16 6.59 -18.96 9.03
N THR A 17 7.18 -19.24 7.88
CA THR A 17 7.96 -18.27 7.13
C THR A 17 7.34 -18.00 5.76
N TRP A 18 7.82 -16.95 5.11
CA TRP A 18 7.38 -16.60 3.76
C TRP A 18 7.76 -17.67 2.73
N GLU A 19 8.86 -18.37 2.96
CA GLU A 19 9.35 -19.46 2.13
C GLU A 19 8.38 -20.66 2.12
N ASP A 20 7.68 -20.91 3.23
CA ASP A 20 6.74 -22.03 3.39
C ASP A 20 5.45 -21.87 2.58
N LEU A 21 5.19 -20.67 2.07
CA LEU A 21 3.99 -20.39 1.27
C LEU A 21 4.08 -21.01 -0.13
N THR A 22 2.93 -21.42 -0.66
CA THR A 22 2.84 -21.75 -2.08
C THR A 22 2.97 -20.49 -2.94
N GLU A 23 3.38 -20.66 -4.21
CA GLU A 23 3.46 -19.53 -5.15
C GLU A 23 2.12 -18.80 -5.31
N LYS A 24 1.01 -19.54 -5.34
CA LYS A 24 -0.33 -18.97 -5.39
C LYS A 24 -0.63 -18.07 -4.18
N GLN A 25 -0.31 -18.51 -2.97
CA GLN A 25 -0.53 -17.71 -1.76
C GLN A 25 0.31 -16.43 -1.77
N ARG A 26 1.57 -16.51 -2.23
CA ARG A 26 2.42 -15.32 -2.39
C ARG A 26 1.84 -14.32 -3.39
N GLN A 27 1.34 -14.80 -4.53
CA GLN A 27 0.67 -13.94 -5.52
C GLN A 27 -0.59 -13.28 -4.97
N GLU A 28 -1.41 -14.01 -4.21
CA GLU A 28 -2.62 -13.46 -3.58
C GLU A 28 -2.30 -12.37 -2.54
N ILE A 29 -1.21 -12.53 -1.77
CA ILE A 29 -0.73 -11.50 -0.83
C ILE A 29 -0.18 -10.27 -1.57
N GLU A 30 0.57 -10.45 -2.65
CA GLU A 30 1.07 -9.32 -3.46
C GLU A 30 -0.08 -8.53 -4.11
N MET A 31 -1.13 -9.21 -4.58
CA MET A 31 -2.34 -8.54 -5.08
C MET A 31 -3.03 -7.73 -3.99
N LEU A 32 -3.13 -8.26 -2.76
CA LEU A 32 -3.69 -7.54 -1.61
C LEU A 32 -2.85 -6.31 -1.24
N LYS A 33 -1.53 -6.42 -1.28
CA LYS A 33 -0.61 -5.30 -1.04
C LYS A 33 -0.76 -4.21 -2.11
N ALA A 34 -0.93 -4.60 -3.38
CA ALA A 34 -1.16 -3.67 -4.46
C ALA A 34 -2.50 -2.93 -4.31
N SER A 35 -3.59 -3.64 -3.96
CA SER A 35 -4.89 -3.01 -3.74
C SER A 35 -4.90 -2.07 -2.54
N ALA A 36 -4.21 -2.41 -1.45
CA ALA A 36 -4.05 -1.53 -0.29
C ALA A 36 -3.28 -0.23 -0.62
N LYS A 37 -2.24 -0.31 -1.46
CA LYS A 37 -1.52 0.89 -1.94
C LYS A 37 -2.42 1.83 -2.73
N VAL A 38 -3.29 1.28 -3.58
CA VAL A 38 -4.26 2.08 -4.34
C VAL A 38 -5.26 2.74 -3.40
N MET A 39 -5.78 2.04 -2.39
CA MET A 39 -6.69 2.65 -1.40
C MET A 39 -6.03 3.76 -0.60
N ASN A 40 -4.76 3.61 -0.21
CA ASN A 40 -4.03 4.68 0.48
C ASN A 40 -3.90 5.93 -0.39
N LEU A 41 -3.67 5.79 -1.70
CA LEU A 41 -3.57 6.94 -2.61
C LEU A 41 -4.88 7.76 -2.68
N PHE A 42 -6.04 7.13 -2.45
CA PHE A 42 -7.32 7.82 -2.37
C PHE A 42 -7.62 8.41 -0.98
N MET A 43 -7.09 7.82 0.10
CA MET A 43 -7.26 8.35 1.46
C MET A 43 -6.33 9.53 1.78
N THR A 44 -5.17 9.66 1.14
CA THR A 44 -4.30 10.85 1.29
C THR A 44 -4.88 12.12 0.66
N VAL A 45 -5.98 12.03 -0.09
CA VAL A 45 -6.68 13.22 -0.65
C VAL A 45 -7.60 13.86 0.39
N THR A 46 -7.74 13.28 1.59
CA THR A 46 -8.52 13.85 2.69
C THR A 46 -7.67 14.01 3.93
N ASP A 47 -6.65 14.89 3.85
CA ASP A 47 -6.05 15.50 5.03
C ASP A 47 -6.47 16.98 5.05
N PRO A 48 -7.48 17.39 5.84
CA PRO A 48 -7.95 18.78 5.87
C PRO A 48 -6.98 19.76 6.55
N ASP A 49 -5.88 19.27 7.13
CA ASP A 49 -4.91 20.06 7.90
C ASP A 49 -3.48 20.04 7.33
N SER A 50 -3.29 19.62 6.08
CA SER A 50 -2.00 19.82 5.41
C SER A 50 -1.95 21.24 4.84
N PRO A 51 -1.00 22.12 5.26
CA PRO A 51 -0.85 23.42 4.63
C PRO A 51 -0.55 23.18 3.16
N GLU A 52 -1.33 23.83 2.29
CA GLU A 52 -1.12 23.85 0.85
C GLU A 52 0.38 24.03 0.58
N GLU A 53 1.06 23.01 0.07
CA GLU A 53 2.35 23.25 -0.57
C GLU A 53 2.03 24.11 -1.80
N GLU A 54 2.26 25.42 -1.65
CA GLU A 54 2.12 26.39 -2.72
C GLU A 54 2.86 25.85 -3.96
N PRO A 55 2.21 25.80 -5.14
CA PRO A 55 2.90 25.41 -6.35
C PRO A 55 4.02 26.43 -6.59
N VAL A 56 5.27 25.94 -6.58
CA VAL A 56 6.45 26.72 -6.91
C VAL A 56 6.20 27.56 -8.16
N ASP A 57 6.25 28.89 -8.00
CA ASP A 57 6.11 29.87 -9.08
C ASP A 57 6.99 29.47 -10.27
N ALA A 58 6.36 29.09 -11.38
CA ALA A 58 7.04 29.09 -12.66
C ALA A 58 7.35 30.56 -13.00
N PRO A 59 8.60 30.91 -13.36
CA PRO A 59 8.95 32.30 -13.58
C PRO A 59 8.18 32.83 -14.79
N ASP A 60 7.38 33.87 -14.55
CA ASP A 60 6.79 34.74 -15.57
C ASP A 60 7.84 35.14 -16.61
N LYS A 61 7.62 34.74 -17.86
CA LYS A 61 8.15 35.46 -19.03
C LYS A 61 7.14 35.42 -20.17
N GLU A 62 6.25 36.39 -20.12
CA GLU A 62 5.64 37.01 -21.30
C GLU A 62 6.73 37.78 -22.06
N SER A 63 6.97 37.45 -23.33
CA SER A 63 7.53 38.33 -24.39
C SER A 63 7.26 37.71 -25.75
#